data_AF-A0A5D2X414-F1
#
_entry.id   AF-A0A5D2X414-F1
#
_cell.length_a   1.000
_cell.length_b   1.000
_cell.length_c   1.000
_cell.angle_alpha   90.00
_cell.angle_beta   90.00
_cell.angle_gamma   90.00
#
_symmetry.space_group_name_H-M   'P 1'
#
loop_
_entity.id
_entity.type
_entity.pdbx_description
1 polymer ?
#
loop_
_entity_poly.entity_id
_entity_poly.type
_entity_poly.pdbx_seq_one_letter_code
_entity_poly.pdbx_strand_id
1 'polypeptide(L)'
;MAQSPNSPKLSLSSSFTSKPFLHFHFNSSLPAKFRRPPSFKILFSASQPPPPSSKPTTAPKTFNLITLLRAIPDWADRIQERGMQQNRALYNHEKWVHHRSSLRHLRHLLSSLQSRVILSLVPPVLAFTSVAIVVALYNTAVDLHWFPGFFPVLRASSLPYQLTAPALALLLVFRTEASYSRYEEGRKAWTKVIAGTNDFARQVIAGVDNSADDQSIKAALLQYIMAFPVALKCHVMYGSDIGRDLQNLLEVDDLAVILNSKHRPRCIIEFISQSLHLLNLEESKRTTSQRSHVSMKELVYVNNSWGFLSLYHTLG
;
A
#
# COMPACT_ATOMS: atom_id res chain seq x y z
N MET A 1 -21.90 -37.40 -64.22
CA MET A 1 -20.64 -36.65 -64.37
C MET A 1 -20.99 -35.25 -64.86
N ALA A 2 -21.10 -34.30 -63.94
CA ALA A 2 -21.47 -32.92 -64.23
C ALA A 2 -20.28 -32.02 -63.92
N GLN A 3 -19.83 -31.26 -64.91
CA GLN A 3 -18.77 -30.26 -64.84
C GLN A 3 -19.38 -28.85 -64.77
N SER A 4 -18.57 -27.91 -64.23
CA SER A 4 -18.65 -26.44 -64.28
C SER A 4 -18.82 -25.79 -62.88
N PRO A 5 -18.34 -24.56 -62.59
CA PRO A 5 -17.25 -23.77 -63.17
C PRO A 5 -16.29 -23.08 -62.16
N ASN A 6 -15.14 -22.64 -62.67
CA ASN A 6 -14.40 -21.38 -62.44
C ASN A 6 -14.33 -20.74 -61.02
N SER A 7 -13.12 -20.74 -60.45
CA SER A 7 -12.67 -19.81 -59.42
C SER A 7 -11.85 -18.66 -60.03
N PRO A 8 -12.11 -17.38 -59.70
CA PRO A 8 -11.33 -16.27 -60.21
C PRO A 8 -10.04 -16.07 -59.40
N LYS A 9 -8.93 -15.89 -60.12
CA LYS A 9 -7.65 -15.38 -59.62
C LYS A 9 -7.83 -13.94 -59.14
N LEU A 10 -7.53 -13.68 -57.86
CA LEU A 10 -7.28 -12.33 -57.35
C LEU A 10 -5.81 -12.24 -56.92
N SER A 11 -5.00 -11.67 -57.81
CA SER A 11 -3.64 -11.22 -57.55
C SER A 11 -3.67 -9.95 -56.71
N LEU A 12 -3.31 -10.05 -55.43
CA LEU A 12 -3.04 -8.89 -54.57
C LEU A 12 -1.54 -8.58 -54.62
N SER A 13 -1.17 -7.67 -55.51
CA SER A 13 0.14 -7.00 -55.45
C SER A 13 0.16 -6.06 -54.25
N SER A 14 1.02 -6.32 -53.26
CA SER A 14 1.40 -5.31 -52.28
C SER A 14 2.84 -4.90 -52.56
N SER A 15 2.99 -3.70 -53.10
CA SER A 15 4.26 -3.02 -53.31
C SER A 15 4.80 -2.56 -51.96
N PHE A 16 5.63 -3.40 -51.34
CA PHE A 16 6.44 -2.99 -50.19
C PHE A 16 7.58 -2.09 -50.68
N THR A 17 7.43 -0.78 -50.49
CA THR A 17 8.50 0.19 -50.74
C THR A 17 9.35 0.32 -49.47
N SER A 18 10.51 -0.33 -49.48
CA SER A 18 11.55 -0.17 -48.47
C SER A 18 12.13 1.23 -48.60
N LYS A 19 11.78 2.16 -47.71
CA LYS A 19 12.48 3.46 -47.65
C LYS A 19 13.78 3.31 -46.84
N PRO A 20 14.90 3.81 -47.37
CA PRO A 20 16.22 3.56 -46.83
C PRO A 20 16.50 4.38 -45.57
N PHE A 21 17.21 3.73 -44.66
CA PHE A 21 18.08 4.30 -43.64
C PHE A 21 18.70 5.64 -44.09
N LEU A 22 18.40 6.75 -43.41
CA LEU A 22 19.28 7.91 -43.37
C LEU A 22 19.19 8.65 -42.02
N HIS A 23 20.29 8.49 -41.28
CA HIS A 23 21.09 9.56 -40.71
C HIS A 23 20.42 10.50 -39.68
N PHE A 24 20.36 10.04 -38.43
CA PHE A 24 20.24 10.95 -37.28
C PHE A 24 21.56 11.71 -37.11
N HIS A 25 21.53 13.01 -37.42
CA HIS A 25 22.56 13.94 -36.99
C HIS A 25 22.65 13.95 -35.46
N PHE A 26 23.77 13.48 -34.93
CA PHE A 26 24.18 13.69 -33.54
C PHE A 26 24.51 15.18 -33.35
N ASN A 27 23.53 15.98 -32.93
CA ASN A 27 23.80 17.24 -32.24
C ASN A 27 23.62 17.01 -30.73
N SER A 28 24.67 16.45 -30.13
CA SER A 28 24.81 16.31 -28.68
C SER A 28 25.21 17.65 -28.06
N SER A 29 24.25 18.56 -27.95
CA SER A 29 24.38 19.62 -26.92
C SER A 29 24.01 19.00 -25.58
N LEU A 30 25.00 18.36 -24.94
CA LEU A 30 24.95 17.93 -23.55
C LEU A 30 24.66 19.16 -22.65
N PRO A 31 23.52 19.24 -21.94
CA PRO A 31 23.48 20.10 -20.76
C PRO A 31 24.32 19.40 -19.69
N ALA A 32 25.58 19.83 -19.56
CA ALA A 32 26.45 19.48 -18.46
C ALA A 32 25.86 20.02 -17.14
N LYS A 33 24.98 19.23 -16.52
CA LYS A 33 24.67 19.32 -15.10
C LYS A 33 24.69 17.91 -14.51
N PHE A 34 25.92 17.40 -14.33
CA PHE A 34 26.20 16.34 -13.37
C PHE A 34 25.69 16.79 -12.00
N ARG A 35 24.50 16.32 -11.60
CA ARG A 35 24.06 16.42 -10.21
C ARG A 35 24.96 15.49 -9.40
N ARG A 36 25.76 16.11 -8.52
CA ARG A 36 26.67 15.47 -7.56
C ARG A 36 25.95 14.35 -6.79
N PRO A 37 26.66 13.27 -6.40
CA PRO A 37 26.09 12.30 -5.46
C PRO A 37 25.70 13.00 -4.15
N PRO A 38 24.69 12.49 -3.41
CA PRO A 38 24.24 13.13 -2.19
C PRO A 38 25.38 13.15 -1.17
N SER A 39 25.88 14.35 -0.87
CA SER A 39 26.71 14.60 0.30
C SER A 39 25.83 14.36 1.54
N PHE A 40 26.22 13.39 2.35
CA PHE A 40 25.66 13.20 3.70
C PHE A 40 25.97 14.45 4.54
N LYS A 41 25.06 15.42 4.50
CA LYS A 41 25.00 16.50 5.49
C LYS A 41 24.01 16.07 6.55
N ILE A 42 24.54 15.64 7.69
CA ILE A 42 23.77 15.46 8.92
C ILE A 42 23.34 16.87 9.35
N LEU A 43 22.09 17.22 9.09
CA LEU A 43 21.46 18.41 9.64
C LEU A 43 21.01 18.08 11.07
N PHE A 44 21.82 18.46 12.04
CA PHE A 44 21.35 18.66 13.40
C PHE A 44 20.42 19.87 13.41
N SER A 45 19.16 19.64 13.80
CA SER A 45 18.20 20.70 14.11
C SER A 45 18.64 21.35 15.42
N ALA A 46 19.14 22.58 15.36
CA ALA A 46 19.50 23.38 16.51
C ALA A 46 18.25 24.14 17.00
N SER A 47 17.82 23.86 18.22
CA SER A 47 16.99 24.77 19.01
C SER A 47 17.83 25.34 20.17
N GLN A 48 18.06 26.67 20.10
CA GLN A 48 18.43 27.64 21.14
C GLN A 48 19.89 27.72 21.70
N PRO A 49 20.34 28.92 22.15
CA PRO A 49 21.74 29.25 22.49
C PRO A 49 22.12 29.03 23.98
N PRO A 50 23.42 29.07 24.35
CA PRO A 50 23.96 28.36 25.53
C PRO A 50 24.23 29.25 26.77
N PRO A 51 24.44 28.67 27.97
CA PRO A 51 25.34 29.23 28.99
C PRO A 51 26.77 28.66 28.86
N PRO A 52 27.83 29.38 29.28
CA PRO A 52 29.20 29.06 28.92
C PRO A 52 29.91 28.10 29.88
N SER A 53 30.95 27.44 29.32
CA SER A 53 31.93 26.52 29.95
C SER A 53 31.38 25.11 30.20
N SER A 54 31.96 24.02 29.68
CA SER A 54 33.37 23.63 29.60
C SER A 54 33.69 22.79 28.35
N LYS A 55 34.95 22.87 27.92
CA LYS A 55 35.63 22.20 26.79
C LYS A 55 35.11 20.77 26.45
N PRO A 56 34.89 20.42 25.16
CA PRO A 56 34.58 19.05 24.77
C PRO A 56 35.86 18.22 24.68
N THR A 57 35.99 17.23 25.56
CA THR A 57 36.95 16.13 25.43
C THR A 57 36.54 15.29 24.23
N THR A 58 37.38 15.28 23.19
CA THR A 58 37.28 14.35 22.05
C THR A 58 37.44 12.91 22.54
N ALA A 59 36.32 12.24 22.79
CA ALA A 59 36.29 10.79 22.98
C ALA A 59 36.52 10.09 21.63
N PRO A 60 37.36 9.05 21.55
CA PRO A 60 37.65 8.35 20.31
C PRO A 60 36.43 7.58 19.81
N LYS A 61 36.20 7.63 18.49
CA LYS A 61 35.13 6.91 17.79
C LYS A 61 35.38 5.40 17.83
N THR A 62 34.97 4.74 18.91
CA THR A 62 34.78 3.29 18.90
C THR A 62 33.57 3.01 18.01
N PHE A 63 33.81 2.67 16.75
CA PHE A 63 32.80 2.01 15.90
C PHE A 63 32.45 0.68 16.58
N ASN A 64 31.47 0.73 17.48
CA ASN A 64 31.00 -0.44 18.22
C ASN A 64 30.49 -1.47 17.21
N LEU A 65 31.03 -2.69 17.21
CA LEU A 65 30.57 -3.79 16.35
C LEU A 65 29.04 -3.97 16.42
N ILE A 66 28.46 -3.68 17.59
CA ILE A 66 27.02 -3.67 17.84
C ILE A 66 26.28 -2.66 16.94
N THR A 67 26.86 -1.49 16.68
CA THR A 67 26.27 -0.49 15.78
C THR A 67 26.32 -0.93 14.31
N LEU A 68 27.36 -1.66 13.91
CA LEU A 68 27.47 -2.21 12.56
C LEU A 68 26.51 -3.38 12.35
N LEU A 69 26.34 -4.24 13.37
CA LEU A 69 25.39 -5.35 13.34
C LEU A 69 23.93 -4.88 13.33
N ARG A 70 23.60 -3.76 13.98
CA ARG A 70 22.23 -3.20 13.99
C ARG A 70 21.92 -2.31 12.79
N ALA A 71 22.94 -1.83 12.07
CA ALA A 71 22.75 -0.93 10.93
C ALA A 71 21.84 -1.51 9.83
N ILE A 72 21.92 -2.82 9.56
CA ILE A 72 21.13 -3.49 8.50
C ILE A 72 19.67 -3.69 8.93
N PRO A 73 19.36 -4.25 10.12
CA PRO A 73 18.00 -4.27 10.66
C PRO A 73 17.36 -2.88 10.74
N ASP A 74 18.05 -1.91 11.34
CA ASP A 74 17.50 -0.56 11.52
C ASP A 74 17.24 0.15 10.18
N TRP A 75 18.06 -0.12 9.16
CA TRP A 75 17.85 0.38 7.80
C TRP A 75 16.61 -0.24 7.16
N ALA A 76 16.43 -1.56 7.29
CA ALA A 76 15.27 -2.26 6.75
C ALA A 76 13.97 -1.78 7.40
N ASP A 77 13.97 -1.60 8.72
CA ASP A 77 12.83 -1.08 9.48
C ASP A 77 12.48 0.36 9.08
N ARG A 78 13.48 1.23 8.93
CA ARG A 78 13.26 2.61 8.43
C ARG A 78 12.67 2.64 7.02
N ILE A 79 13.01 1.69 6.15
CA ILE A 79 12.43 1.60 4.81
C ILE A 79 10.99 1.10 4.89
N GLN A 80 10.72 0.11 5.74
CA GLN A 80 9.38 -0.41 5.97
C GLN A 80 8.43 0.70 6.45
N GLU A 81 8.87 1.51 7.42
CA GLU A 81 8.10 2.63 7.95
C GLU A 81 7.81 3.70 6.88
N ARG A 82 8.85 4.11 6.11
CA ARG A 82 8.68 5.08 5.01
C ARG A 82 7.68 4.60 3.96
N GLY A 83 7.66 3.30 3.67
CA GLY A 83 6.69 2.74 2.74
C GLY A 83 5.25 2.82 3.25
N MET A 84 5.00 2.88 4.57
CA MET A 84 3.62 2.92 5.11
C MET A 84 3.00 4.30 4.89
N GLN A 85 3.83 5.32 4.90
CA GLN A 85 3.43 6.72 4.74
C GLN A 85 3.24 7.14 3.27
N GLN A 86 3.54 6.26 2.31
CA GLN A 86 3.39 6.59 0.90
C GLN A 86 1.92 6.50 0.46
N ASN A 87 1.34 7.67 0.20
CA ASN A 87 0.01 7.78 -0.39
C ASN A 87 0.06 7.28 -1.84
N ARG A 88 -0.63 6.18 -2.15
CA ARG A 88 -0.61 5.58 -3.49
C ARG A 88 -1.36 6.50 -4.46
N ALA A 89 -0.61 7.29 -5.23
CA ALA A 89 -1.18 8.16 -6.25
C ALA A 89 -1.93 7.34 -7.31
N LEU A 90 -3.12 7.82 -7.70
CA LEU A 90 -3.95 7.23 -8.73
C LEU A 90 -3.16 6.96 -10.03
N TYR A 91 -3.52 5.88 -10.71
CA TYR A 91 -2.85 5.42 -11.91
C TYR A 91 -3.32 6.26 -13.11
N ASN A 92 -2.46 7.17 -13.59
CA ASN A 92 -2.78 8.07 -14.69
C ASN A 92 -2.52 7.43 -16.05
N HIS A 93 -3.17 7.95 -17.09
CA HIS A 93 -2.97 7.50 -18.47
C HIS A 93 -1.50 7.58 -18.92
N GLU A 94 -0.78 8.62 -18.52
CA GLU A 94 0.66 8.75 -18.80
C GLU A 94 1.49 7.60 -18.19
N LYS A 95 1.14 7.15 -16.97
CA LYS A 95 1.78 5.99 -16.32
C LYS A 95 1.47 4.70 -17.08
N TRP A 96 0.28 4.61 -17.69
CA TRP A 96 -0.13 3.48 -18.54
C TRP A 96 0.72 3.41 -19.81
N VAL A 97 0.91 4.53 -20.50
CA VAL A 97 1.79 4.61 -21.68
C VAL A 97 3.23 4.21 -21.32
N HIS A 98 3.73 4.66 -20.17
CA HIS A 98 5.05 4.29 -19.65
C HIS A 98 5.17 2.79 -19.28
N HIS A 99 4.05 2.10 -19.04
CA HIS A 99 3.99 0.66 -18.78
C HIS A 99 3.85 -0.19 -20.05
N ARG A 100 3.63 0.39 -21.23
CA ARG A 100 3.50 -0.38 -22.49
C ARG A 100 4.85 -0.89 -23.03
N SER A 101 5.98 -0.42 -22.51
CA SER A 101 7.33 -0.82 -22.93
C SER A 101 7.58 -2.32 -22.74
N SER A 102 8.24 -2.99 -23.69
CA SER A 102 8.63 -4.42 -23.57
C SER A 102 9.60 -4.70 -22.41
N LEU A 103 10.44 -3.72 -22.04
CA LEU A 103 11.33 -3.77 -20.86
C LEU A 103 10.60 -3.65 -19.50
N ARG A 104 9.26 -3.62 -19.51
CA ARG A 104 8.41 -3.59 -18.31
C ARG A 104 8.75 -4.71 -17.34
N HIS A 105 8.89 -5.95 -17.83
CA HIS A 105 9.09 -7.11 -16.96
C HIS A 105 10.43 -7.03 -16.23
N LEU A 106 11.52 -6.68 -16.92
CA LEU A 106 12.84 -6.52 -16.31
C LEU A 106 12.86 -5.38 -15.29
N ARG A 107 12.26 -4.24 -15.62
CA ARG A 107 12.13 -3.12 -14.69
C ARG A 107 11.27 -3.48 -13.48
N HIS A 108 10.19 -4.23 -13.67
CA HIS A 108 9.37 -4.70 -12.56
C HIS A 108 10.10 -5.71 -11.70
N LEU A 109 10.86 -6.64 -12.28
CA LEU A 109 11.70 -7.58 -11.53
C LEU A 109 12.79 -6.83 -10.75
N LEU A 110 13.47 -5.86 -11.35
CA LEU A 110 14.48 -5.07 -10.64
C LEU A 110 13.86 -4.13 -9.59
N SER A 111 12.68 -3.56 -9.87
CA SER A 111 11.94 -2.76 -8.90
C SER A 111 11.27 -3.60 -7.81
N SER A 112 10.98 -4.89 -8.08
CA SER A 112 10.42 -5.79 -7.07
C SER A 112 11.48 -6.14 -6.04
N LEU A 113 12.76 -6.17 -6.42
CA LEU A 113 13.87 -6.24 -5.45
C LEU A 113 13.92 -5.03 -4.51
N GLN A 114 13.30 -3.90 -4.89
CA GLN A 114 13.11 -2.73 -4.03
C GLN A 114 11.78 -2.77 -3.26
N SER A 115 10.99 -3.84 -3.38
CA SER A 115 9.75 -4.01 -2.64
C SER A 115 10.03 -4.21 -1.16
N ARG A 116 9.18 -3.62 -0.33
CA ARG A 116 9.19 -3.77 1.12
C ARG A 116 9.37 -5.23 1.56
N VAL A 117 8.65 -6.16 0.93
CA VAL A 117 8.65 -7.57 1.32
C VAL A 117 10.04 -8.19 1.14
N ILE A 118 10.71 -7.87 0.03
CA ILE A 118 12.06 -8.38 -0.25
C ILE A 118 13.08 -7.69 0.66
N LEU A 119 12.92 -6.39 0.90
CA LEU A 119 13.79 -5.65 1.82
C LEU A 119 13.64 -6.11 3.28
N SER A 120 12.45 -6.51 3.71
CA SER A 120 12.25 -7.11 5.04
C SER A 120 12.88 -8.50 5.20
N LEU A 121 13.13 -9.20 4.09
CA LEU A 121 13.81 -10.51 4.09
C LEU A 121 15.34 -10.36 4.12
N VAL A 122 15.89 -9.17 3.85
CA VAL A 122 17.34 -8.96 3.78
C VAL A 122 18.04 -9.28 5.11
N PRO A 123 17.60 -8.79 6.29
CA PRO A 123 18.27 -9.10 7.55
C PRO A 123 18.34 -10.61 7.88
N PRO A 124 17.24 -11.39 7.85
CA PRO A 124 17.32 -12.82 8.17
C PRO A 124 18.13 -13.60 7.12
N VAL A 125 17.99 -13.27 5.83
CA VAL A 125 18.76 -13.95 4.77
C VAL A 125 20.26 -13.67 4.92
N LEU A 126 20.66 -12.44 5.24
CA LEU A 126 22.06 -12.11 5.52
C LEU A 126 22.59 -12.83 6.75
N ALA A 127 21.80 -12.97 7.81
CA ALA A 127 22.20 -13.74 8.99
C ALA A 127 22.46 -15.22 8.63
N PHE A 128 21.52 -15.89 7.96
CA PHE A 128 21.70 -17.29 7.56
C PHE A 128 22.86 -17.50 6.58
N THR A 129 23.02 -16.61 5.61
CA THR A 129 24.14 -16.68 4.65
C THR A 129 25.49 -16.45 5.33
N SER A 130 25.57 -15.53 6.30
CA SER A 130 26.80 -15.32 7.08
C SER A 130 27.21 -16.57 7.86
N VAL A 131 26.26 -17.26 8.50
CA VAL A 131 26.51 -18.51 9.21
C VAL A 131 26.95 -19.60 8.22
N ALA A 132 26.28 -19.71 7.07
CA ALA A 132 26.64 -20.67 6.04
C ALA A 132 28.06 -20.44 5.50
N ILE A 133 28.46 -19.18 5.27
CA ILE A 133 29.82 -18.82 4.86
C ILE A 133 30.84 -19.22 5.92
N VAL A 134 30.57 -18.96 7.20
CA VAL A 134 31.47 -19.34 8.30
C VAL A 134 31.65 -20.86 8.37
N VAL A 135 30.57 -21.62 8.26
CA VAL A 135 30.62 -23.10 8.25
C VAL A 135 31.37 -23.62 7.03
N ALA A 136 31.14 -23.03 5.85
CA ALA A 136 31.83 -23.40 4.63
C ALA A 136 33.35 -23.13 4.74
N LEU A 137 33.74 -21.94 5.19
CA LEU A 137 35.14 -21.57 5.39
C LEU A 137 35.82 -22.47 6.43
N TYR A 138 35.13 -22.81 7.52
CA TYR A 138 35.64 -23.76 8.52
C TYR A 138 35.92 -25.12 7.90
N ASN A 139 34.95 -25.70 7.18
CA ASN A 139 35.12 -27.00 6.54
C ASN A 139 36.26 -26.98 5.51
N THR A 140 36.38 -25.92 4.69
CA THR A 140 37.49 -25.77 3.73
C THR A 140 38.85 -25.66 4.43
N ALA A 141 38.94 -24.97 5.57
CA ALA A 141 40.18 -24.84 6.33
C ALA A 141 40.60 -26.15 7.01
N VAL A 142 39.64 -26.97 7.43
CA VAL A 142 39.89 -28.34 7.92
C VAL A 142 40.40 -29.24 6.79
N ASP A 143 39.80 -29.16 5.60
CA ASP A 143 40.22 -29.94 4.43
C ASP A 143 41.63 -29.56 3.93
N LEU A 144 42.02 -28.28 4.06
CA LEU A 144 43.35 -27.76 3.72
C LEU A 144 44.43 -28.08 4.78
N HIS A 145 44.10 -28.88 5.81
CA HIS A 145 44.99 -29.22 6.93
C HIS A 145 45.56 -28.00 7.68
N TRP A 146 44.86 -26.85 7.68
CA TRP A 146 45.28 -25.68 8.46
C TRP A 146 45.17 -25.97 9.97
N PHE A 147 44.21 -26.83 10.36
CA PHE A 147 43.96 -27.19 11.75
C PHE A 147 44.54 -28.57 12.12
N PRO A 148 44.96 -28.77 13.39
CA PRO A 148 45.36 -30.08 13.90
C PRO A 148 44.23 -31.10 13.75
N GLY A 149 44.57 -32.38 13.48
CA GLY A 149 43.61 -33.45 13.15
C GLY A 149 42.59 -33.86 14.23
N PHE A 150 42.42 -33.06 15.29
CA PHE A 150 41.40 -33.23 16.32
C PHE A 150 40.06 -32.58 15.95
N PHE A 151 40.03 -31.65 14.99
CA PHE A 151 38.80 -30.93 14.61
C PHE A 151 37.94 -31.73 13.61
N PRO A 152 36.67 -32.06 13.94
CA PRO A 152 35.79 -32.79 13.03
C PRO A 152 35.13 -31.88 11.98
N VAL A 153 34.84 -32.45 10.82
CA VAL A 153 34.04 -31.80 9.75
C VAL A 153 32.59 -31.67 10.21
N LEU A 154 32.01 -30.48 10.07
CA LEU A 154 30.61 -30.24 10.43
C LEU A 154 29.70 -30.81 9.34
N ARG A 155 28.89 -31.82 9.70
CA ARG A 155 27.88 -32.43 8.82
C ARG A 155 26.49 -32.29 9.44
N ALA A 156 25.55 -31.76 8.68
CA ALA A 156 24.14 -31.73 9.05
C ALA A 156 23.40 -32.90 8.39
N SER A 157 22.53 -33.58 9.15
CA SER A 157 21.65 -34.62 8.59
C SER A 157 20.52 -33.99 7.76
N SER A 158 20.23 -34.54 6.59
CA SER A 158 19.15 -34.06 5.70
C SER A 158 17.75 -34.56 6.11
N LEU A 159 17.67 -35.55 7.00
CA LEU A 159 16.41 -36.21 7.37
C LEU A 159 15.39 -35.26 8.02
N PRO A 160 15.76 -34.39 9.00
CA PRO A 160 14.83 -33.42 9.55
C PRO A 160 14.27 -32.46 8.49
N TYR A 161 15.09 -32.05 7.52
CA TYR A 161 14.67 -31.16 6.43
C TYR A 161 13.65 -31.84 5.50
N GLN A 162 13.88 -33.11 5.15
CA GLN A 162 12.98 -33.88 4.29
C GLN A 162 11.59 -34.07 4.92
N LEU A 163 11.52 -34.27 6.23
CA LEU A 163 10.25 -34.45 6.94
C LEU A 163 9.54 -33.11 7.21
N THR A 164 10.28 -32.04 7.48
CA THR A 164 9.68 -30.74 7.84
C THR A 164 9.29 -29.90 6.64
N ALA A 165 9.99 -29.99 5.51
CA ALA A 165 9.72 -29.16 4.34
C ALA A 165 8.29 -29.30 3.79
N PRO A 166 7.72 -30.52 3.61
CA PRO A 166 6.33 -30.66 3.16
C PRO A 166 5.31 -30.10 4.16
N ALA A 167 5.56 -30.29 5.46
CA ALA A 167 4.70 -29.76 6.52
C ALA A 167 4.69 -28.21 6.51
N LEU A 168 5.87 -27.59 6.40
CA LEU A 168 5.99 -26.13 6.29
C LEU A 168 5.33 -25.59 5.01
N ALA A 169 5.47 -26.30 3.88
CA ALA A 169 4.84 -25.91 2.63
C ALA A 169 3.30 -25.91 2.73
N LEU A 170 2.74 -26.97 3.31
CA LEU A 170 1.29 -27.10 3.49
C LEU A 170 0.72 -26.07 4.47
N LEU A 171 1.41 -25.82 5.59
CA LEU A 171 1.04 -24.75 6.53
C LEU A 171 1.07 -23.37 5.87
N LEU A 172 2.05 -23.12 5.00
CA LEU A 172 2.16 -21.85 4.27
C LEU A 172 0.97 -21.66 3.32
N VAL A 173 0.58 -22.70 2.57
CA VAL A 173 -0.59 -22.65 1.67
C VAL A 173 -1.86 -22.33 2.45
N PHE A 174 -2.14 -23.02 3.55
CA PHE A 174 -3.33 -22.73 4.36
C PHE A 174 -3.30 -21.32 4.95
N ARG A 175 -2.12 -20.83 5.37
CA ARG A 175 -1.96 -19.47 5.85
C ARG A 175 -2.25 -18.44 4.75
N THR A 176 -1.79 -18.68 3.52
CA THR A 176 -2.03 -17.77 2.40
C THR A 176 -3.50 -17.78 1.96
N GLU A 177 -4.16 -18.93 1.95
CA GLU A 177 -5.59 -19.06 1.65
C GLU A 177 -6.44 -18.30 2.67
N ALA A 178 -6.19 -18.49 3.97
CA ALA A 178 -6.90 -17.76 5.02
C ALA A 178 -6.68 -16.24 4.92
N SER A 179 -5.45 -15.82 4.61
CA SER A 179 -5.11 -14.40 4.42
C SER A 179 -5.84 -13.81 3.21
N TYR A 180 -5.95 -14.58 2.13
CA TYR A 180 -6.67 -14.18 0.92
C TYR A 180 -8.18 -14.04 1.18
N SER A 181 -8.80 -14.98 1.91
CA SER A 181 -10.23 -14.87 2.30
C SER A 181 -10.50 -13.56 3.04
N ARG A 182 -9.68 -13.21 4.04
CA ARG A 182 -9.82 -11.96 4.82
C ARG A 182 -9.67 -10.72 3.94
N TYR A 183 -8.71 -10.72 3.01
CA TYR A 183 -8.53 -9.62 2.06
C TYR A 183 -9.77 -9.44 1.17
N GLU A 184 -10.31 -10.55 0.65
CA GLU A 184 -11.47 -10.54 -0.23
C GLU A 184 -12.75 -10.12 0.50
N GLU A 185 -12.94 -10.55 1.74
CA GLU A 185 -14.01 -10.08 2.64
C GLU A 185 -13.93 -8.58 2.88
N GLY A 186 -12.75 -8.05 3.18
CA GLY A 186 -12.53 -6.61 3.34
C GLY A 186 -12.86 -5.82 2.08
N ARG A 187 -12.46 -6.32 0.90
CA ARG A 187 -12.78 -5.72 -0.40
C ARG A 187 -14.28 -5.73 -0.70
N LYS A 188 -14.98 -6.83 -0.38
CA LYS A 188 -16.44 -6.93 -0.51
C LYS A 188 -17.14 -5.95 0.41
N ALA A 189 -16.72 -5.85 1.67
CA ALA A 189 -17.28 -4.90 2.63
C ALA A 189 -17.10 -3.44 2.18
N TRP A 190 -15.89 -3.08 1.72
CA TRP A 190 -15.61 -1.73 1.19
C TRP A 190 -16.46 -1.40 -0.04
N THR A 191 -16.59 -2.36 -0.97
CA THR A 191 -17.47 -2.21 -2.15
C THR A 191 -18.93 -1.98 -1.72
N LYS A 192 -19.42 -2.72 -0.72
CA LYS A 192 -20.78 -2.58 -0.19
C LYS A 192 -21.01 -1.20 0.45
N VAL A 193 -20.01 -0.65 1.15
CA VAL A 193 -20.08 0.72 1.71
C VAL A 193 -20.20 1.76 0.59
N ILE A 194 -19.37 1.68 -0.45
CA ILE A 194 -19.42 2.62 -1.58
C ILE A 194 -20.77 2.53 -2.29
N ALA A 195 -21.24 1.32 -2.60
CA ALA A 195 -22.52 1.10 -3.25
C ALA A 195 -23.67 1.67 -2.40
N GLY A 196 -23.72 1.35 -1.11
CA GLY A 196 -24.74 1.85 -0.19
C GLY A 196 -24.74 3.38 -0.05
N THR A 197 -23.56 4.00 -0.03
CA THR A 197 -23.41 5.47 0.01
C THR A 197 -23.95 6.12 -1.26
N ASN A 198 -23.66 5.54 -2.44
CA ASN A 198 -24.14 6.04 -3.72
C ASN A 198 -25.65 5.87 -3.88
N ASP A 199 -26.18 4.69 -3.52
CA ASP A 199 -27.62 4.44 -3.53
C ASP A 199 -28.37 5.38 -2.59
N PHE A 200 -27.79 5.67 -1.42
CA PHE A 200 -28.36 6.63 -0.47
C PHE A 200 -28.33 8.06 -1.02
N ALA A 201 -27.21 8.49 -1.61
CA ALA A 201 -27.13 9.79 -2.28
C ALA A 201 -28.18 9.92 -3.39
N ARG A 202 -28.36 8.87 -4.20
CA ARG A 202 -29.37 8.84 -5.26
C ARG A 202 -30.80 8.92 -4.71
N GLN A 203 -31.09 8.23 -3.61
CA GLN A 203 -32.39 8.31 -2.93
C GLN A 203 -32.67 9.71 -2.39
N VAL A 204 -31.68 10.38 -1.81
CA VAL A 204 -31.81 11.77 -1.34
C VAL A 204 -32.03 12.74 -2.50
N ILE A 205 -31.28 12.58 -3.60
CA ILE A 205 -31.43 13.42 -4.80
C ILE A 205 -32.83 13.31 -5.39
N ALA A 206 -33.36 12.09 -5.52
CA ALA A 206 -34.67 11.81 -6.11
C ALA A 206 -35.85 12.01 -5.13
N GLY A 207 -35.61 11.91 -3.82
CA GLY A 207 -36.66 11.88 -2.81
C GLY A 207 -37.06 13.24 -2.26
N VAL A 208 -36.14 14.22 -2.26
CA VAL A 208 -36.33 15.58 -1.72
C VAL A 208 -36.71 16.54 -2.85
N ASP A 209 -37.87 17.20 -2.68
CA ASP A 209 -38.35 18.24 -3.59
C ASP A 209 -37.47 19.50 -3.53
N ASN A 210 -37.36 20.24 -4.64
CA ASN A 210 -36.47 21.40 -4.75
C ASN A 210 -37.10 22.68 -4.18
N SER A 211 -37.63 22.64 -2.96
CA SER A 211 -38.02 23.87 -2.26
C SER A 211 -36.76 24.68 -1.90
N ALA A 212 -36.88 26.01 -1.86
CA ALA A 212 -35.73 26.88 -1.64
C ALA A 212 -35.04 26.64 -0.28
N ASP A 213 -35.81 26.30 0.75
CA ASP A 213 -35.30 26.01 2.09
C ASP A 213 -34.66 24.62 2.18
N ASP A 214 -35.26 23.60 1.55
CA ASP A 214 -34.77 22.22 1.57
C ASP A 214 -33.49 22.02 0.74
N GLN A 215 -33.24 22.89 -0.25
CA GLN A 215 -32.09 22.77 -1.14
C GLN A 215 -30.75 22.92 -0.40
N SER A 216 -30.70 23.78 0.61
CA SER A 216 -29.51 23.98 1.45
C SER A 216 -29.21 22.74 2.31
N ILE A 217 -30.23 22.19 2.97
CA ILE A 217 -30.13 21.01 3.83
C ILE A 217 -29.82 19.75 3.00
N LYS A 218 -30.40 19.64 1.80
CA LYS A 218 -30.09 18.57 0.82
C LYS A 218 -28.63 18.60 0.39
N ALA A 219 -28.07 19.78 0.13
CA ALA A 219 -26.66 19.92 -0.24
C ALA A 219 -25.72 19.51 0.92
N ALA A 220 -26.01 19.96 2.15
CA ALA A 220 -25.26 19.55 3.34
C ALA A 220 -25.35 18.03 3.58
N LEU A 221 -26.54 17.45 3.45
CA LEU A 221 -26.75 16.00 3.57
C LEU A 221 -25.89 15.22 2.56
N LEU A 222 -25.85 15.64 1.29
CA LEU A 222 -25.01 14.99 0.27
C LEU A 222 -23.51 15.12 0.59
N GLN A 223 -23.07 16.25 1.14
CA GLN A 223 -21.69 16.43 1.60
C GLN A 223 -21.35 15.46 2.75
N TYR A 224 -22.23 15.31 3.75
CA TYR A 224 -22.01 14.33 4.83
C TYR A 224 -21.97 12.88 4.31
N ILE A 225 -22.84 12.54 3.34
CA ILE A 225 -22.85 11.23 2.69
C ILE A 225 -21.51 10.96 1.99
N MET A 226 -20.97 11.94 1.26
CA MET A 226 -19.64 11.81 0.64
C MET A 226 -18.49 11.79 1.65
N ALA A 227 -18.65 12.50 2.78
CA ALA A 227 -17.63 12.56 3.83
C ALA A 227 -17.50 11.24 4.60
N PHE A 228 -18.58 10.45 4.69
CA PHE A 228 -18.59 9.20 5.45
C PHE A 228 -17.55 8.17 4.96
N PRO A 229 -17.47 7.79 3.67
CA PRO A 229 -16.44 6.87 3.18
C PRO A 229 -15.02 7.41 3.38
N VAL A 230 -14.81 8.71 3.23
CA VAL A 230 -13.49 9.35 3.43
C VAL A 230 -13.07 9.28 4.89
N ALA A 231 -13.99 9.54 5.82
CA ALA A 231 -13.75 9.41 7.24
C ALA A 231 -13.55 7.95 7.66
N LEU A 232 -14.29 7.00 7.08
CA LEU A 232 -14.12 5.58 7.31
C LEU A 232 -12.74 5.09 6.84
N LYS A 233 -12.30 5.53 5.64
CA LYS A 233 -10.94 5.28 5.14
C LYS A 233 -9.89 5.76 6.13
N CYS A 234 -10.00 7.00 6.60
CA CYS A 234 -9.04 7.58 7.55
C CYS A 234 -9.11 6.94 8.95
N HIS A 235 -10.25 6.33 9.31
CA HIS A 235 -10.40 5.62 10.57
C HIS A 235 -9.73 4.24 10.55
N VAL A 236 -9.79 3.53 9.41
CA VAL A 236 -9.18 2.21 9.22
C VAL A 236 -7.69 2.31 8.89
N MET A 237 -7.28 3.36 8.16
CA MET A 237 -5.90 3.57 7.76
C MET A 237 -5.11 4.36 8.81
N TYR A 238 -4.02 3.79 9.30
CA TYR A 238 -3.09 4.49 10.20
C TYR A 238 -2.35 5.62 9.45
N GLY A 239 -2.20 6.78 10.09
CA GLY A 239 -1.45 7.93 9.55
C GLY A 239 -2.17 8.76 8.48
N SER A 240 -3.49 8.63 8.33
CA SER A 240 -4.29 9.49 7.45
C SER A 240 -4.80 10.73 8.18
N ASP A 241 -4.48 11.92 7.67
CA ASP A 241 -4.96 13.20 8.21
C ASP A 241 -6.39 13.47 7.74
N ILE A 242 -7.37 13.07 8.54
CA ILE A 242 -8.80 13.27 8.20
C ILE A 242 -9.15 14.75 7.96
N GLY A 243 -8.51 15.68 8.68
CA GLY A 243 -8.76 17.11 8.53
C GLY A 243 -8.41 17.62 7.13
N ARG A 244 -7.30 17.14 6.55
CA ARG A 244 -6.88 17.53 5.19
C ARG A 244 -7.81 16.96 4.13
N ASP A 245 -8.24 15.71 4.31
CA ASP A 245 -9.10 15.03 3.34
C ASP A 245 -10.55 15.56 3.34
N LEU A 246 -11.04 16.09 4.47
CA LEU A 246 -12.39 16.65 4.60
C LEU A 246 -12.48 18.17 4.45
N GLN A 247 -11.37 18.91 4.47
CA GLN A 247 -11.36 20.39 4.48
C GLN A 247 -12.10 21.03 3.29
N ASN A 248 -12.11 20.36 2.13
CA ASN A 248 -12.78 20.85 0.93
C ASN A 248 -14.23 20.35 0.79
N LEU A 249 -14.68 19.47 1.69
CA LEU A 249 -15.95 18.77 1.58
C LEU A 249 -16.96 19.22 2.63
N LEU A 250 -16.50 19.69 3.80
CA LEU A 250 -17.33 20.06 4.94
C LEU A 250 -17.04 21.47 5.42
N GLU A 251 -18.04 22.08 6.05
CA GLU A 251 -17.89 23.38 6.71
C GLU A 251 -16.92 23.29 7.90
N VAL A 252 -16.27 24.40 8.20
CA VAL A 252 -15.17 24.45 9.19
C VAL A 252 -15.66 24.09 10.59
N ASP A 253 -16.88 24.50 10.93
CA ASP A 253 -17.50 24.25 12.24
C ASP A 253 -17.82 22.76 12.42
N ASP A 254 -18.44 22.13 11.42
CA ASP A 254 -18.74 20.70 11.43
C ASP A 254 -17.46 19.85 11.49
N LEU A 255 -16.42 20.27 10.75
CA LEU A 255 -15.13 19.59 10.74
C LEU A 255 -14.50 19.60 12.13
N ALA A 256 -14.59 20.70 12.87
CA ALA A 256 -14.08 20.79 14.25
C ALA A 256 -14.77 19.80 15.19
N VAL A 257 -16.10 19.65 15.07
CA VAL A 257 -16.87 18.68 15.87
C VAL A 257 -16.44 17.24 15.55
N ILE A 258 -16.27 16.91 14.26
CA ILE A 258 -15.83 15.56 13.84
C ILE A 258 -14.43 15.27 14.36
N LEU A 259 -13.51 16.23 14.28
CA LEU A 259 -12.12 16.07 14.75
C LEU A 259 -12.05 15.85 16.27
N ASN A 260 -12.93 16.51 17.03
CA ASN A 260 -13.01 16.36 18.48
C ASN A 260 -13.70 15.05 18.91
N SER A 261 -14.44 14.39 18.01
CA SER A 261 -15.12 13.13 18.31
C SER A 261 -14.15 11.93 18.38
N LYS A 262 -14.38 11.02 19.34
CA LYS A 262 -13.62 9.76 19.46
C LYS A 262 -13.85 8.82 18.27
N HIS A 263 -15.09 8.76 17.76
CA HIS A 263 -15.48 7.88 16.67
C HIS A 263 -16.01 8.69 15.48
N ARG A 264 -15.07 9.19 14.67
CA ARG A 264 -15.30 10.10 13.53
C ARG A 264 -16.36 9.62 12.52
N PRO A 265 -16.30 8.38 11.97
CA PRO A 265 -17.33 7.93 11.01
C PRO A 265 -18.72 7.81 11.65
N ARG A 266 -18.79 7.49 12.95
CA ARG A 266 -20.07 7.45 13.68
C ARG A 266 -20.65 8.85 13.89
N CYS A 267 -19.79 9.84 14.14
CA CYS A 267 -20.20 11.24 14.23
C CYS A 267 -20.86 11.72 12.93
N ILE A 268 -20.30 11.36 11.77
CA ILE A 268 -20.88 11.72 10.46
C ILE A 268 -22.23 11.06 10.22
N ILE A 269 -22.40 9.80 10.62
CA ILE A 269 -23.71 9.11 10.54
C ILE A 269 -24.76 9.85 11.38
N GLU A 270 -24.36 10.42 12.52
CA GLU A 270 -25.28 11.20 13.35
C GLU A 270 -25.70 12.51 12.65
N PHE A 271 -24.76 13.23 12.03
CA PHE A 271 -25.08 14.41 11.23
C PHE A 271 -25.99 14.10 10.04
N ILE A 272 -25.77 12.95 9.38
CA ILE A 272 -26.68 12.43 8.34
C ILE A 272 -28.09 12.21 8.91
N SER A 273 -28.18 11.60 10.10
CA SER A 273 -29.47 11.33 10.76
C SER A 273 -30.22 12.62 11.10
N GLN A 274 -29.51 13.62 11.64
CA GLN A 274 -30.07 14.92 12.01
C GLN A 274 -30.54 15.69 10.77
N SER A 275 -29.72 15.73 9.72
CA SER A 275 -30.07 16.38 8.45
C SER A 275 -31.31 15.73 7.80
N LEU A 276 -31.41 14.41 7.89
CA LEU A 276 -32.57 13.66 7.41
C LEU A 276 -33.84 13.97 8.23
N HIS A 277 -33.73 14.18 9.55
CA HIS A 277 -34.86 14.57 10.39
C HIS A 277 -35.36 15.99 10.09
N LEU A 278 -34.44 16.90 9.75
CA LEU A 278 -34.79 18.27 9.35
C LEU A 278 -35.48 18.31 7.98
N LEU A 279 -35.07 17.45 7.05
CA LEU A 279 -35.78 17.22 5.80
C LEU A 279 -37.08 16.46 6.09
N ASN A 280 -38.24 17.11 5.94
CA ASN A 280 -39.54 16.48 6.19
C ASN A 280 -39.89 15.47 5.07
N LEU A 281 -39.10 14.39 4.94
CA LEU A 281 -39.33 13.34 3.97
C LEU A 281 -40.66 12.66 4.24
N GLU A 282 -41.45 12.48 3.19
CA GLU A 282 -42.70 11.73 3.19
C GLU A 282 -42.49 10.32 3.80
N GLU A 283 -43.44 9.85 4.61
CA GLU A 283 -43.32 8.67 5.46
C GLU A 283 -42.97 7.38 4.69
N SER A 284 -43.42 7.28 3.44
CA SER A 284 -43.07 6.18 2.51
C SER A 284 -41.57 6.17 2.13
N LYS A 285 -40.99 7.35 1.88
CA LYS A 285 -39.57 7.52 1.50
C LYS A 285 -38.63 7.36 2.72
N ARG A 286 -39.12 7.65 3.94
CA ARG A 286 -38.38 7.41 5.20
C ARG A 286 -38.01 5.94 5.38
N THR A 287 -38.90 5.00 5.08
CA THR A 287 -38.66 3.57 5.32
C THR A 287 -37.49 3.01 4.49
N THR A 288 -37.37 3.42 3.23
CA THR A 288 -36.29 2.97 2.33
C THR A 288 -34.96 3.64 2.68
N SER A 289 -35.02 4.92 3.04
CA SER A 289 -33.89 5.73 3.52
C SER A 289 -33.36 5.24 4.88
N GLN A 290 -34.24 4.85 5.79
CA GLN A 290 -33.87 4.20 7.06
C GLN A 290 -33.28 2.82 6.83
N ARG A 291 -33.75 2.06 5.84
CA ARG A 291 -33.16 0.76 5.52
C ARG A 291 -31.71 0.88 5.02
N SER A 292 -31.43 1.86 4.16
CA SER A 292 -30.06 2.14 3.70
C SER A 292 -29.18 2.70 4.82
N HIS A 293 -29.74 3.58 5.68
CA HIS A 293 -29.07 4.08 6.87
C HIS A 293 -28.75 3.00 7.92
N VAL A 294 -29.68 2.08 8.19
CA VAL A 294 -29.46 0.91 9.06
C VAL A 294 -28.40 0.00 8.45
N SER A 295 -28.42 -0.21 7.14
CA SER A 295 -27.38 -1.00 6.48
C SER A 295 -26.00 -0.35 6.59
N MET A 296 -25.90 0.99 6.49
CA MET A 296 -24.66 1.71 6.76
C MET A 296 -24.19 1.58 8.22
N LYS A 297 -25.11 1.66 9.19
CA LYS A 297 -24.80 1.43 10.61
C LYS A 297 -24.30 0.00 10.86
N GLU A 298 -24.98 -1.01 10.31
CA GLU A 298 -24.55 -2.40 10.41
C GLU A 298 -23.17 -2.62 9.79
N LEU A 299 -22.85 -1.98 8.66
CA LEU A 299 -21.53 -2.10 8.04
C LEU A 299 -20.42 -1.53 8.92
N VAL A 300 -20.68 -0.45 9.66
CA VAL A 300 -19.72 0.10 10.64
C VAL A 300 -19.56 -0.82 11.85
N TYR A 301 -20.65 -1.39 12.35
CA TYR A 301 -20.63 -2.32 13.49
C TYR A 301 -19.96 -3.64 13.17
N VAL A 302 -20.23 -4.20 11.99
CA VAL A 302 -19.54 -5.38 11.46
C VAL A 302 -18.04 -5.04 11.33
N ASN A 303 -17.65 -3.94 10.70
CA ASN A 303 -16.22 -3.63 10.57
C ASN A 303 -15.50 -3.47 11.92
N ASN A 304 -16.15 -2.89 12.94
CA ASN A 304 -15.59 -2.75 14.29
C ASN A 304 -15.54 -4.06 15.08
N SER A 305 -16.56 -4.92 14.96
CA SER A 305 -16.61 -6.23 15.61
C SER A 305 -15.54 -7.19 15.04
N TRP A 306 -15.28 -7.10 13.74
CA TRP A 306 -14.28 -7.92 13.06
C TRP A 306 -12.85 -7.50 13.38
N GLY A 307 -12.60 -6.22 13.70
CA GLY A 307 -11.33 -5.77 14.28
C GLY A 307 -11.02 -6.43 15.64
N PHE A 308 -12.06 -6.72 16.43
CA PHE A 308 -11.94 -7.44 17.71
C PHE A 308 -11.81 -8.96 17.54
N LEU A 309 -12.58 -9.57 16.64
CA LEU A 309 -12.47 -11.02 16.37
C LEU A 309 -11.15 -11.42 15.71
N SER A 310 -10.57 -10.56 14.87
CA SER A 310 -9.24 -10.82 14.28
C SER A 310 -8.13 -10.87 15.33
N LEU A 311 -8.25 -10.07 16.40
CA LEU A 311 -7.32 -10.10 17.54
C LEU A 311 -7.47 -11.39 18.38
N TYR A 312 -8.67 -11.92 18.53
CA TYR A 312 -8.91 -13.17 19.26
C TYR A 312 -8.43 -14.42 18.50
N HIS A 313 -8.57 -14.47 17.18
CA HIS A 313 -8.13 -15.64 16.38
C HIS A 313 -6.61 -15.64 16.08
N THR A 314 -5.86 -14.65 16.57
CA THR A 314 -4.38 -14.61 16.44
C THR A 314 -3.67 -14.91 17.77
N LEU A 315 -4.44 -15.13 18.84
CA LEU A 315 -3.96 -15.45 20.20
C LEU A 315 -4.51 -16.80 20.73
N GLY A 316 -5.09 -17.63 19.86
CA GLY A 316 -5.53 -18.99 20.15
C GLY A 316 -4.77 -20.01 19.32
#